data_AF-A0A317Z960-F1
#
_entry.id   AF-A0A317Z960-F1
#
_cell.length_a   1.000
_cell.length_b   1.000
_cell.length_c   1.000
_cell.angle_alpha   90.00
_cell.angle_beta   90.00
_cell.angle_gamma   90.00
#
_symmetry.space_group_name_H-M   'P 1'
#
loop_
_entity.id
_entity.type
_entity.pdbx_description
1 polymer ?
#
loop_
_entity_poly.entity_id
_entity_poly.type
_entity_poly.pdbx_seq_one_letter_code
_entity_poly.pdbx_strand_id
1 'polypeptide(L)'
;MKKSIVLLLGLSLVLSACGPDEDESKSSKEKTEAQQRDHNKVKEIATDKNVQGTDYRTILPFKESQARGLIQENMANSYNGEDFEDGLLNISKEVYPTDEYLYQDGQY
;
A
#
# COMPACT_ATOMS: atom_id res chain seq x y z
N MET A 1 37.00 15.04 33.94
CA MET A 1 37.16 15.47 32.52
C MET A 1 37.44 14.32 31.55
N LYS A 2 38.30 13.33 31.87
CA LYS A 2 38.56 12.17 30.98
C LYS A 2 37.42 11.15 30.80
N LYS A 3 36.53 10.99 31.79
CA LYS A 3 35.38 10.07 31.72
C LYS A 3 34.21 10.64 30.90
N SER A 4 34.04 11.96 30.91
CA SER A 4 32.99 12.66 30.16
C SER A 4 33.26 12.68 28.66
N ILE A 5 34.53 12.69 28.24
CA ILE A 5 34.93 12.59 26.83
C ILE A 5 34.56 11.24 26.23
N VAL A 6 34.71 10.14 26.98
CA VAL A 6 34.33 8.79 26.50
C VAL A 6 32.81 8.66 26.34
N LEU A 7 32.03 9.33 27.21
CA LEU A 7 30.58 9.32 27.17
C LEU A 7 30.01 10.16 26.01
N LEU A 8 30.69 11.26 25.66
CA LEU A 8 30.34 12.10 24.51
C LEU A 8 30.66 11.42 23.16
N LEU A 9 31.73 10.62 23.10
CA LEU A 9 32.10 9.88 21.88
C LEU A 9 31.18 8.69 21.60
N GLY A 10 30.57 8.09 22.64
CA GLY A 10 29.61 6.99 22.46
C GLY A 10 28.26 7.46 21.92
N LEU A 11 27.85 8.70 22.25
CA LEU A 11 26.55 9.24 21.84
C LEU A 11 26.52 9.58 20.34
N SER A 12 27.66 9.96 19.73
CA SER A 12 27.73 10.30 18.31
C SER A 12 27.53 9.09 17.38
N LEU A 13 27.82 7.86 17.82
CA LEU A 13 27.61 6.66 16.99
C LEU A 13 26.13 6.26 16.85
N VAL A 14 25.26 6.72 17.75
CA VAL A 14 23.83 6.36 17.72
C VAL A 14 23.03 7.31 16.80
N LEU A 15 23.53 8.52 16.56
CA LEU A 15 22.83 9.52 15.73
C LEU A 15 23.07 9.39 14.22
N SER A 16 24.04 8.58 13.78
CA SER A 16 24.33 8.34 12.35
C SER A 16 23.46 7.24 11.71
N ALA A 17 22.44 6.73 12.42
CA ALA A 17 21.56 5.67 11.93
C ALA A 17 20.31 6.18 11.18
N CYS A 18 20.18 7.48 10.93
CA CYS A 18 19.12 8.05 10.10
C CYS A 18 19.75 9.04 9.12
N GLY A 19 20.09 8.54 7.92
CA GLY A 19 20.44 9.35 6.76
C GLY A 19 19.28 9.36 5.76
N PRO A 20 19.03 10.46 5.05
CA PRO A 20 18.02 10.49 3.99
C PRO A 20 18.48 9.59 2.83
N ASP A 21 17.61 8.68 2.38
CA ASP A 21 17.78 7.97 1.12
C ASP A 21 17.60 8.97 -0.04
N GLU A 22 18.71 9.54 -0.50
CA GLU A 22 18.77 10.40 -1.68
C GLU A 22 19.09 9.55 -2.93
N ASP A 23 18.07 8.90 -3.50
CA ASP A 23 18.15 8.40 -4.87
C ASP A 23 17.81 9.53 -5.86
N GLU A 24 18.75 10.46 -6.03
CA GLU A 24 18.77 11.39 -7.16
C GLU A 24 19.64 10.80 -8.28
N SER A 25 19.02 10.01 -9.17
CA SER A 25 19.54 9.83 -10.53
C SER A 25 18.58 10.46 -11.53
N LYS A 26 18.73 11.79 -11.70
CA LYS A 26 18.19 12.47 -12.87
C LYS A 26 18.90 11.95 -14.11
N SER A 27 18.14 11.32 -15.00
CA SER A 27 18.44 11.34 -16.43
C SER A 27 17.14 11.55 -17.19
N SER A 28 16.89 12.83 -17.48
CA SER A 28 15.91 13.24 -18.47
C SER A 28 16.27 12.60 -19.81
N LYS A 29 15.41 11.69 -20.29
CA LYS A 29 15.35 11.38 -21.72
C LYS A 29 13.91 11.12 -22.12
N GLU A 30 13.28 12.20 -22.52
CA GLU A 30 12.12 12.18 -23.40
C GLU A 30 12.44 11.30 -24.62
N LYS A 31 11.73 10.18 -24.76
CA LYS A 31 11.54 9.49 -26.04
C LYS A 31 10.30 8.60 -25.96
N THR A 32 9.24 9.15 -26.55
CA THR A 32 8.22 8.48 -27.36
C THR A 32 8.52 7.02 -27.73
N GLU A 33 7.49 6.19 -27.52
CA GLU A 33 7.24 4.89 -28.17
C GLU A 33 8.26 3.76 -27.93
N ALA A 34 7.85 2.80 -27.10
CA ALA A 34 7.94 1.38 -27.43
C ALA A 34 7.02 0.58 -26.51
N GLN A 35 5.84 0.24 -27.01
CA GLN A 35 5.24 -1.06 -26.74
C GLN A 35 6.36 -2.11 -26.84
N GLN A 36 6.50 -2.95 -25.81
CA GLN A 36 6.95 -4.35 -25.85
C GLN A 36 7.88 -4.67 -24.67
N ARG A 37 7.26 -5.19 -23.59
CA ARG A 37 7.76 -6.29 -22.76
C ARG A 37 6.75 -6.54 -21.63
N ASP A 38 5.88 -7.54 -21.80
CA ASP A 38 5.71 -8.56 -20.77
C ASP A 38 4.90 -9.76 -21.32
N HIS A 39 5.59 -10.83 -21.73
CA HIS A 39 4.98 -12.10 -22.12
C HIS A 39 4.67 -12.95 -20.87
N ASN A 40 4.04 -12.37 -19.84
CA ASN A 40 3.32 -13.12 -18.78
C ASN A 40 2.45 -12.24 -17.88
N LYS A 41 2.16 -10.99 -18.24
CA LYS A 41 1.29 -10.13 -17.43
C LYS A 41 -0.16 -10.50 -17.76
N VAL A 42 -0.81 -11.22 -16.84
CA VAL A 42 -2.27 -11.41 -16.89
C VAL A 42 -2.88 -10.01 -17.02
N LYS A 43 -3.70 -9.82 -18.06
CA LYS A 43 -4.37 -8.53 -18.29
C LYS A 43 -5.24 -8.26 -17.08
N GLU A 44 -4.90 -7.22 -16.32
CA GLU A 44 -5.71 -6.77 -15.20
C GLU A 44 -7.02 -6.22 -15.77
N ILE A 45 -8.12 -6.85 -15.36
CA ILE A 45 -9.49 -6.46 -15.75
C ILE A 45 -10.28 -6.20 -14.48
N ALA A 46 -11.28 -5.33 -14.55
CA ALA A 46 -12.20 -5.10 -13.43
C ALA A 46 -13.42 -6.00 -13.55
N THR A 47 -14.07 -6.27 -12.42
CA THR A 47 -15.40 -6.90 -12.40
C THR A 47 -16.45 -6.04 -13.11
N ASP A 48 -17.57 -6.66 -13.50
CA ASP A 48 -18.63 -6.00 -14.25
C ASP A 48 -19.41 -4.98 -13.40
N LYS A 49 -19.66 -3.79 -13.96
CA LYS A 49 -20.37 -2.70 -13.27
C LYS A 49 -21.77 -3.10 -12.82
N ASN A 50 -22.47 -3.95 -13.57
CA ASN A 50 -23.83 -4.37 -13.24
C ASN A 50 -23.87 -5.33 -12.04
N VAL A 51 -22.74 -5.98 -11.72
CA VAL A 51 -22.63 -6.89 -10.58
C VAL A 51 -22.33 -6.13 -9.29
N GLN A 52 -21.49 -5.09 -9.33
CA GLN A 52 -21.10 -4.31 -8.15
C GLN A 52 -22.05 -3.17 -7.80
N GLY A 53 -22.89 -2.72 -8.73
CA GLY A 53 -23.85 -1.64 -8.45
C GLY A 53 -23.13 -0.33 -8.09
N THR A 54 -23.29 0.11 -6.84
CA THR A 54 -22.70 1.34 -6.29
C THR A 54 -21.35 1.12 -5.59
N ASP A 55 -20.97 -0.14 -5.36
CA ASP A 55 -19.73 -0.49 -4.68
C ASP A 55 -18.54 -0.48 -5.65
N TYR A 56 -17.34 -0.53 -5.09
CA TYR A 56 -16.13 -0.63 -5.89
C TYR A 56 -16.11 -1.92 -6.70
N ARG A 57 -15.65 -1.78 -7.95
CA ARG A 57 -15.26 -2.93 -8.77
C ARG A 57 -13.91 -3.46 -8.31
N THR A 58 -13.76 -4.78 -8.32
CA THR A 58 -12.53 -5.44 -7.87
C THR A 58 -11.61 -5.74 -9.05
N ILE A 59 -10.30 -5.67 -8.83
CA ILE A 59 -9.29 -6.06 -9.83
C ILE A 59 -9.20 -7.59 -9.95
N LEU A 60 -9.18 -8.08 -11.18
CA LEU A 60 -8.96 -9.47 -11.54
C LEU A 60 -7.61 -9.63 -12.27
N PRO A 61 -6.87 -10.74 -12.05
CA PRO A 61 -7.22 -11.84 -11.15
C PRO A 61 -7.18 -11.42 -9.68
N PHE A 62 -8.10 -11.97 -8.89
CA PHE A 62 -8.18 -11.67 -7.47
C PHE A 62 -6.85 -11.99 -6.78
N LYS A 63 -6.35 -11.05 -5.98
CA LYS A 63 -5.17 -11.23 -5.13
C LYS A 63 -5.62 -11.08 -3.69
N GLU A 64 -5.37 -12.12 -2.90
CA GLU A 64 -5.68 -12.12 -1.47
C GLU A 64 -4.84 -11.07 -0.73
N SER A 65 -5.40 -10.54 0.36
CA SER A 65 -4.64 -9.67 1.27
C SER A 65 -3.39 -10.38 1.82
N GLN A 66 -2.28 -9.66 1.91
CA GLN A 66 -1.09 -10.12 2.64
C GLN A 66 -1.34 -10.25 4.15
N ALA A 67 -2.36 -9.56 4.66
CA ALA A 67 -2.79 -9.57 6.05
C ALA A 67 -4.04 -10.44 6.30
N ARG A 68 -4.38 -11.34 5.37
CA ARG A 68 -5.61 -12.15 5.47
C ARG A 68 -5.64 -12.95 6.79
N GLY A 69 -6.75 -12.84 7.50
CA GLY A 69 -6.96 -13.50 8.80
C GLY A 69 -6.55 -12.67 10.01
N LEU A 70 -5.72 -11.63 9.86
CA LEU A 70 -5.29 -10.80 10.99
C LEU A 70 -6.45 -10.06 11.64
N ILE A 71 -7.47 -9.63 10.89
CA ILE A 71 -8.68 -9.02 11.46
C ILE A 71 -9.41 -10.01 12.37
N GLN A 72 -9.52 -11.28 11.95
CA GLN A 72 -10.18 -12.32 12.75
C GLN A 72 -9.41 -12.65 14.05
N GLU A 73 -8.08 -12.56 14.02
CA GLU A 73 -7.22 -12.84 15.18
C GLU A 73 -7.14 -11.66 16.17
N ASN A 74 -7.15 -10.42 15.66
CA ASN A 74 -6.84 -9.23 16.46
C ASN A 74 -8.07 -8.42 16.88
N MET A 75 -9.25 -8.68 16.31
CA MET A 75 -10.49 -8.00 16.72
C MET A 75 -11.16 -8.70 17.90
N ALA A 76 -11.81 -7.89 18.74
CA ALA A 76 -12.47 -8.38 19.96
C ALA A 76 -13.61 -9.38 19.68
N ASN A 77 -14.30 -9.23 18.54
CA ASN A 77 -15.34 -10.12 18.06
C ASN A 77 -15.55 -9.90 16.55
N SER A 78 -16.38 -10.75 15.92
CA SER A 78 -16.67 -10.67 14.48
C SER A 78 -17.38 -9.38 14.06
N TYR A 79 -18.31 -8.86 14.87
CA TYR A 79 -19.02 -7.62 14.57
C TYR A 79 -18.06 -6.44 14.48
N ASN A 80 -17.07 -6.36 15.38
CA ASN A 80 -16.04 -5.34 15.32
C ASN A 80 -15.16 -5.44 14.07
N GLY A 81 -14.86 -6.66 13.60
CA GLY A 81 -14.08 -6.87 12.37
C GLY A 81 -14.85 -6.44 11.13
N GLU A 82 -16.11 -6.84 11.02
CA GLU A 82 -17.01 -6.47 9.93
C GLU A 82 -17.22 -4.94 9.88
N ASP A 83 -17.56 -4.33 11.01
CA ASP A 83 -17.77 -2.86 11.10
C ASP A 83 -16.49 -2.08 10.79
N PHE A 84 -15.32 -2.61 11.17
CA PHE A 84 -14.03 -2.01 10.83
C PHE A 84 -13.76 -2.04 9.32
N GLU A 85 -13.95 -3.18 8.66
CA GLU A 85 -13.73 -3.33 7.22
C GLU A 85 -14.75 -2.49 6.41
N ASP A 86 -16.03 -2.58 6.73
CA ASP A 86 -17.10 -1.83 6.06
C ASP A 86 -16.99 -0.32 6.32
N GLY A 87 -16.67 0.07 7.56
CA GLY A 87 -16.46 1.45 7.93
C GLY A 87 -15.30 2.09 7.16
N LEU A 88 -14.17 1.38 7.06
CA LEU A 88 -13.04 1.84 6.26
C LEU A 88 -13.38 1.92 4.77
N LEU A 89 -14.13 0.95 4.23
CA LEU A 89 -14.58 0.97 2.86
C LEU A 89 -15.51 2.15 2.59
N ASN A 90 -16.43 2.46 3.50
CA ASN A 90 -17.34 3.59 3.38
C ASN A 90 -16.62 4.94 3.42
N ILE A 91 -15.66 5.12 4.33
CA ILE A 91 -14.80 6.31 4.36
C ILE A 91 -14.00 6.42 3.06
N SER A 92 -13.52 5.29 2.53
CA SER A 92 -12.78 5.26 1.27
C SER A 92 -13.63 5.78 0.11
N LYS A 93 -14.93 5.47 0.06
CA LYS A 93 -15.84 5.96 -1.00
C LYS A 93 -15.98 7.48 -1.01
N GLU A 94 -15.80 8.14 0.14
CA GLU A 94 -15.85 9.61 0.24
C GLU A 94 -14.60 10.26 -0.35
N VAL A 95 -13.45 9.59 -0.24
CA VAL A 95 -12.14 10.11 -0.66
C VAL A 95 -11.79 9.66 -2.09
N TYR A 96 -12.21 8.45 -2.47
CA TYR A 96 -11.90 7.79 -3.74
C TYR A 96 -13.21 7.31 -4.39
N PRO A 97 -13.82 8.10 -5.29
CA PRO A 97 -15.09 7.75 -5.92
C PRO A 97 -15.07 6.37 -6.62
N THR A 98 -16.15 5.60 -6.47
CA THR A 98 -16.23 4.19 -6.96
C THR A 98 -16.31 4.06 -8.48
N ASP A 99 -16.62 5.14 -9.19
CA ASP A 99 -16.63 5.21 -10.65
C ASP A 99 -15.25 5.42 -11.25
N GLU A 100 -14.34 6.05 -10.50
CA GLU A 100 -12.96 6.34 -10.87
C GLU A 100 -11.96 5.28 -10.37
N TYR A 101 -12.19 4.72 -9.17
CA TYR A 101 -11.25 3.83 -8.50
C TYR A 101 -11.75 2.36 -8.46
N LEU A 102 -10.79 1.45 -8.33
CA LEU A 102 -11.04 0.01 -8.16
C LEU A 102 -10.57 -0.43 -6.77
N TYR A 103 -11.22 -1.46 -6.24
CA TYR A 103 -10.83 -2.06 -4.97
C TYR A 103 -9.88 -3.24 -5.17
N GLN A 104 -8.93 -3.34 -4.25
CA GLN A 104 -8.06 -4.49 -4.09
C GLN A 104 -7.74 -4.66 -2.60
N ASP A 105 -7.67 -5.92 -2.16
CA ASP A 105 -7.20 -6.25 -0.81
C ASP A 105 -5.77 -5.73 -0.57
N GLY A 106 -5.44 -5.40 0.68
CA GLY A 106 -4.13 -4.84 1.05
C GLY A 106 -2.95 -5.73 0.61
N GLN A 107 -2.11 -5.18 -0.27
CA GLN A 107 -0.92 -5.86 -0.82
C GLN A 107 0.41 -5.40 -0.20
N TYR A 108 0.39 -4.30 0.57
CA TYR A 108 1.56 -3.60 1.10
C TYR A 108 1.38 -3.28 2.58
#